data_AF-A0A951X6Y3-F1
#
_entry.id   AF-A0A951X6Y3-F1
#
_cell.length_a   1.000
_cell.length_b   1.000
_cell.length_c   1.000
_cell.angle_alpha   90.00
_cell.angle_beta   90.00
_cell.angle_gamma   90.00
#
_symmetry.space_group_name_H-M   'P 1'
#
loop_
_entity.id
_entity.type
_entity.pdbx_description
1 polymer ?
#
loop_
_entity_poly.entity_id
_entity_poly.type
_entity_poly.pdbx_seq_one_letter_code
_entity_poly.pdbx_strand_id
1 'polypeptide(L)'
;AQAAADVLERWDRSFDAESVGSVLFTFWAMALEPSILGPGRFPEDAYAVPPDPSQPFDTPMGLADARLASSGLEFAARVVPQVFGTLEAPWGAFVHFRAGDHELPAFGQGWGPFGFGSITPNLAIPQEDGALVTMYGDTWVAVMEFSDPVRVMAVMPYGNATQPGSSHVGDQLSLYVAKEYRPVWYARPEIEANLELHETLTR
;
A
#
# COMPACT_ATOMS: atom_id res chain seq x y z
N ALA A 1 23.63 9.62 8.93
CA ALA A 1 22.78 10.70 8.41
C ALA A 1 23.02 10.94 6.93
N GLN A 2 24.23 11.33 6.48
CA GLN A 2 24.47 11.65 5.05
C GLN A 2 24.05 10.54 4.09
N ALA A 3 24.53 9.31 4.28
CA ALA A 3 24.14 8.19 3.41
C ALA A 3 22.62 7.95 3.35
N ALA A 4 21.89 8.20 4.43
CA ALA A 4 20.43 8.10 4.46
C ALA A 4 19.76 9.25 3.70
N ALA A 5 20.30 10.48 3.80
CA ALA A 5 19.86 11.60 2.98
C ALA A 5 20.06 11.29 1.48
N ASP A 6 21.21 10.75 1.11
CA ASP A 6 21.51 10.40 -0.28
C ASP A 6 20.54 9.34 -0.84
N VAL A 7 20.09 8.39 -0.02
CA VAL A 7 19.05 7.41 -0.40
C VAL A 7 17.70 8.10 -0.62
N LEU A 8 17.26 8.96 0.31
CA LEU A 8 16.00 9.69 0.17
C LEU A 8 16.00 10.69 -0.99
N GLU A 9 17.17 11.24 -1.35
CA GLU A 9 17.32 12.15 -2.49
C GLU A 9 17.17 11.42 -3.83
N ARG A 10 17.61 10.16 -3.91
CA ARG A 10 17.44 9.30 -5.10
C ARG A 10 16.08 8.64 -5.19
N TRP A 11 15.35 8.56 -4.08
CA TRP A 11 14.05 7.92 -4.02
C TRP A 11 13.01 8.66 -4.88
N ASP A 12 12.27 7.91 -5.67
CA ASP A 12 11.22 8.42 -6.55
C ASP A 12 9.91 8.77 -5.81
N ARG A 13 9.90 8.60 -4.48
CA ARG A 13 8.76 8.89 -3.59
C ARG A 13 7.57 7.94 -3.79
N SER A 14 7.81 6.76 -4.35
CA SER A 14 6.82 5.69 -4.49
C SER A 14 6.89 4.66 -3.36
N PHE A 15 5.81 3.88 -3.19
CA PHE A 15 5.77 2.70 -2.32
C PHE A 15 5.62 1.42 -3.15
N ASP A 16 6.21 1.37 -4.35
CA ASP A 16 6.27 0.14 -5.12
C ASP A 16 7.12 -0.93 -4.40
N ALA A 17 6.90 -2.21 -4.70
CA ALA A 17 7.62 -3.31 -4.05
C ALA A 17 9.16 -3.15 -4.14
N GLU A 18 9.65 -2.67 -5.29
CA GLU A 18 11.08 -2.44 -5.52
C GLU A 18 11.59 -1.07 -5.00
N SER A 19 10.72 -0.27 -4.37
CA SER A 19 11.07 1.08 -3.93
C SER A 19 12.18 1.07 -2.89
N VAL A 20 13.32 1.66 -3.26
CA VAL A 20 14.45 1.93 -2.38
C VAL A 20 14.32 3.35 -1.83
N GLY A 21 14.08 3.46 -0.53
CA GLY A 21 13.91 4.73 0.19
C GLY A 21 12.60 4.83 0.96
N SER A 22 11.56 4.11 0.56
CA SER A 22 10.26 4.09 1.25
C SER A 22 10.33 3.53 2.67
N VAL A 23 11.10 2.47 2.89
CA VAL A 23 11.38 1.93 4.25
C VAL A 23 12.05 3.00 5.11
N LEU A 24 13.10 3.63 4.58
CA LEU A 24 13.84 4.67 5.29
C LEU A 24 12.97 5.89 5.61
N PHE A 25 12.16 6.33 4.65
CA PHE A 25 11.19 7.41 4.83
C PHE A 25 10.15 7.08 5.89
N THR A 26 9.65 5.84 5.91
CA THR A 26 8.67 5.37 6.90
C THR A 26 9.23 5.48 8.32
N PHE A 27 10.46 5.02 8.54
CA PHE A 27 11.13 5.11 9.84
C PHE A 27 11.47 6.55 10.24
N TRP A 28 11.85 7.39 9.26
CA TRP A 28 12.03 8.82 9.48
C TRP A 28 10.72 9.47 9.93
N ALA A 29 9.62 9.21 9.24
CA ALA A 29 8.31 9.77 9.56
C ALA A 29 7.81 9.31 10.94
N MET A 30 7.99 8.02 11.27
CA MET A 30 7.68 7.47 12.60
C MET A 30 8.51 8.07 13.73
N ALA A 31 9.73 8.55 13.44
CA ALA A 31 10.54 9.23 14.44
C ALA A 31 10.00 10.64 14.78
N LEU A 32 9.26 11.26 13.85
CA LEU A 32 8.65 12.58 14.03
C LEU A 32 7.25 12.49 14.63
N GLU A 33 6.46 11.51 14.20
CA GLU A 33 5.15 11.20 14.73
C GLU A 33 5.02 9.68 14.92
N PRO A 34 5.18 9.15 16.15
CA PRO A 34 5.16 7.70 16.39
C PRO A 34 3.79 7.03 16.22
N SER A 35 2.75 7.79 15.84
CA SER A 35 1.37 7.30 15.78
C SER A 35 1.03 6.76 14.39
N ILE A 36 1.05 5.43 14.25
CA ILE A 36 0.63 4.74 13.01
C ILE A 36 -0.89 4.73 12.80
N LEU A 37 -1.67 4.89 13.88
CA LEU A 37 -3.13 4.99 13.91
C LEU A 37 -3.57 6.41 14.32
N GLY A 38 -2.69 7.40 14.14
CA GLY A 38 -2.99 8.80 14.40
C GLY A 38 -4.16 9.28 13.53
N PRO A 39 -4.67 10.49 13.75
CA PRO A 39 -5.84 11.03 13.04
C PRO A 39 -5.65 11.17 11.51
N GLY A 40 -4.55 10.67 10.92
CA GLY A 40 -4.28 10.68 9.49
C GLY A 40 -3.93 12.07 8.96
N ARG A 41 -3.60 13.00 9.85
CA ARG A 41 -3.23 14.38 9.52
C ARG A 41 -1.98 14.73 10.28
N PHE A 42 -1.00 15.30 9.58
CA PHE A 42 0.08 16.02 10.21
C PHE A 42 -0.45 16.97 11.29
N PRO A 43 0.21 17.04 12.45
CA PRO A 43 0.05 18.17 13.36
C PRO A 43 0.25 19.47 12.57
N GLU A 44 -0.64 20.46 12.71
CA GLU A 44 -0.56 21.70 11.93
C GLU A 44 0.77 22.44 12.15
N ASP A 45 1.41 22.21 13.29
CA ASP A 45 2.70 22.75 13.70
C ASP A 45 3.92 21.99 13.15
N ALA A 46 3.73 20.86 12.48
CA ALA A 46 4.83 20.12 11.86
C ALA A 46 5.29 20.74 10.52
N TYR A 47 4.44 21.56 9.90
CA TYR A 47 4.71 22.20 8.62
C TYR A 47 5.12 23.66 8.76
N ALA A 48 6.08 24.09 7.93
CA ALA A 48 6.48 25.49 7.86
C ALA A 48 5.36 26.38 7.25
N VAL A 49 4.61 25.82 6.30
CA VAL A 49 3.44 26.44 5.69
C VAL A 49 2.20 25.62 6.08
N PRO A 50 1.22 26.24 6.77
CA PRO A 50 0.02 25.54 7.22
C PRO A 50 -0.90 25.16 6.06
N PRO A 51 -1.86 24.23 6.26
CA PRO A 51 -2.86 23.89 5.26
C PRO A 51 -3.73 25.10 4.88
N ASP A 52 -3.92 25.34 3.59
CA ASP A 52 -4.78 26.38 3.02
C ASP A 52 -5.79 25.75 2.05
N PRO A 53 -7.10 25.76 2.35
CA PRO A 53 -8.13 25.21 1.47
C PRO A 53 -8.21 25.86 0.08
N SER A 54 -7.67 27.08 -0.08
CA SER A 54 -7.56 27.73 -1.40
C SER A 54 -6.36 27.23 -2.23
N GLN A 55 -5.44 26.49 -1.60
CA GLN A 55 -4.26 25.86 -2.21
C GLN A 55 -4.17 24.37 -1.82
N PRO A 56 -5.19 23.54 -2.16
CA PRO A 56 -5.36 22.19 -1.61
C PRO A 56 -4.32 21.16 -2.10
N PHE A 57 -3.58 21.47 -3.17
CA PHE A 57 -2.53 20.61 -3.72
C PHE A 57 -1.11 21.09 -3.37
N ASP A 58 -0.97 22.34 -2.94
CA ASP A 58 0.32 22.99 -2.69
C ASP A 58 0.58 23.19 -1.20
N THR A 59 -0.44 23.03 -0.35
CA THR A 59 -0.32 23.15 1.10
C THR A 59 -0.98 21.97 1.80
N PRO A 60 -0.48 21.56 2.98
CA PRO A 60 0.67 22.13 3.70
C PRO A 60 2.04 21.80 3.07
N MET A 61 3.08 22.56 3.42
CA MET A 61 4.42 22.41 2.81
C MET A 61 5.56 22.69 3.80
N GLY A 62 6.68 21.97 3.61
CA GLY A 62 7.95 22.22 4.29
C GLY A 62 7.99 21.74 5.74
N LEU A 63 9.18 21.71 6.35
CA LEU A 63 9.36 21.23 7.73
C LEU A 63 9.45 22.42 8.68
N ALA A 64 8.60 22.46 9.72
CA ALA A 64 8.63 23.55 10.71
C ALA A 64 9.89 23.52 11.58
N ASP A 65 10.37 22.32 11.95
CA ASP A 65 11.58 22.11 12.73
C ASP A 65 12.58 21.22 11.99
N ALA A 66 13.55 21.87 11.33
CA ALA A 66 14.61 21.19 10.61
C ALA A 66 15.54 20.37 11.53
N ARG A 67 15.69 20.76 12.81
CA ARG A 67 16.53 20.01 13.76
C ARG A 67 15.86 18.70 14.13
N LEU A 68 14.56 18.75 14.45
CA LEU A 68 13.76 17.55 14.72
C LEU A 68 13.78 16.60 13.52
N ALA A 69 13.56 17.13 12.31
CA ALA A 69 13.65 16.35 11.07
C ALA A 69 15.01 15.68 10.85
N SER A 70 16.11 16.41 11.14
CA SER A 70 17.48 15.87 11.06
C SER A 70 17.71 14.76 12.09
N SER A 71 17.24 14.94 13.33
CA SER A 71 17.32 13.89 14.37
C SER A 71 16.50 12.65 14.02
N GLY A 72 15.34 12.81 13.38
CA GLY A 72 14.58 11.70 12.82
C GLY A 72 15.35 10.93 11.75
N LEU A 73 16.12 11.63 10.91
CA LEU A 73 16.94 11.00 9.87
C LEU A 73 18.13 10.25 10.47
N GLU A 74 18.74 10.79 11.52
CA GLU A 74 19.78 10.10 12.30
C GLU A 74 19.24 8.83 12.97
N PHE A 75 18.01 8.88 13.49
CA PHE A 75 17.33 7.72 14.03
C PHE A 75 17.11 6.65 12.95
N ALA A 76 16.49 7.02 11.83
CA ALA A 76 16.20 6.09 10.74
C ALA A 76 17.49 5.47 10.16
N ALA A 77 18.53 6.28 9.96
CA ALA A 77 19.85 5.84 9.48
C ALA A 77 20.53 4.81 10.40
N ARG A 78 20.21 4.82 11.70
CA ARG A 78 20.73 3.86 12.68
C ARG A 78 19.88 2.60 12.74
N VAL A 79 18.56 2.75 12.75
CA VAL A 79 17.62 1.64 12.99
C VAL A 79 17.39 0.79 11.76
N VAL A 80 17.23 1.39 10.58
CA VAL A 80 16.89 0.66 9.35
C VAL A 80 17.90 -0.45 9.04
N PRO A 81 19.24 -0.22 9.08
CA PRO A 81 20.20 -1.30 8.82
C PRO A 81 20.24 -2.37 9.90
N GLN A 82 19.87 -2.04 11.15
CA GLN A 82 19.80 -3.02 12.24
C GLN A 82 18.64 -3.99 12.06
N VAL A 83 17.52 -3.50 11.52
CA VAL A 83 16.31 -4.29 11.29
C VAL A 83 16.36 -5.02 9.95
N PHE A 84 16.80 -4.34 8.89
CA PHE A 84 16.70 -4.81 7.50
C PHE A 84 18.04 -5.19 6.87
N GLY A 85 19.15 -5.04 7.60
CA GLY A 85 20.51 -5.37 7.13
C GLY A 85 21.13 -4.37 6.16
N THR A 86 20.37 -3.40 5.64
CA THR A 86 20.83 -2.37 4.70
C THR A 86 20.03 -1.08 4.84
N LEU A 87 20.61 0.06 4.43
CA LEU A 87 19.88 1.34 4.28
C LEU A 87 19.00 1.37 3.03
N GLU A 88 19.32 0.54 2.04
CA GLU A 88 18.70 0.52 0.72
C GLU A 88 17.70 -0.65 0.60
N ALA A 89 17.00 -0.96 1.70
CA ALA A 89 16.00 -2.01 1.75
C ALA A 89 14.82 -1.69 0.81
N PRO A 90 14.51 -2.55 -0.18
CA PRO A 90 13.30 -2.39 -0.98
C PRO A 90 12.07 -2.73 -0.14
N TRP A 91 10.96 -2.02 -0.36
CA TRP A 91 9.72 -2.16 0.41
C TRP A 91 9.19 -3.61 0.48
N GLY A 92 9.05 -4.22 -0.69
CA GLY A 92 8.45 -5.55 -0.89
C GLY A 92 9.32 -6.70 -0.42
N ALA A 93 10.59 -6.47 -0.03
CA ALA A 93 11.40 -7.50 0.62
C ALA A 93 10.93 -7.80 2.06
N PHE A 94 10.16 -6.90 2.66
CA PHE A 94 9.72 -7.02 4.05
C PHE A 94 8.21 -6.92 4.21
N VAL A 95 7.54 -6.19 3.32
CA VAL A 95 6.09 -6.00 3.35
C VAL A 95 5.44 -6.87 2.29
N HIS A 96 4.50 -7.71 2.71
CA HIS A 96 3.87 -8.72 1.85
C HIS A 96 2.34 -8.64 1.88
N PHE A 97 1.71 -9.08 0.80
CA PHE A 97 0.31 -9.50 0.81
C PHE A 97 0.24 -10.99 1.08
N ARG A 98 -0.75 -11.45 1.86
CA ARG A 98 -1.03 -12.87 2.08
C ARG A 98 -2.51 -13.17 1.90
N ALA A 99 -2.82 -14.18 1.11
CA ALA A 99 -4.18 -14.70 0.95
C ALA A 99 -4.14 -16.17 0.50
N GLY A 100 -4.74 -17.06 1.30
CA GLY A 100 -4.64 -18.51 1.05
C GLY A 100 -3.19 -18.97 1.10
N ASP A 101 -2.77 -19.71 0.07
CA ASP A 101 -1.38 -20.17 -0.10
C ASP A 101 -0.50 -19.15 -0.86
N HIS A 102 -1.02 -17.95 -1.14
CA HIS A 102 -0.30 -16.91 -1.87
C HIS A 102 0.34 -15.91 -0.89
N GLU A 103 1.64 -15.68 -1.07
CA GLU A 103 2.40 -14.62 -0.43
C GLU A 103 3.25 -13.92 -1.49
N LEU A 104 3.00 -12.61 -1.69
CA LEU A 104 3.66 -11.82 -2.73
C LEU A 104 4.12 -10.47 -2.16
N PRO A 105 5.22 -9.88 -2.68
CA PRO A 105 5.68 -8.55 -2.29
C PRO A 105 4.56 -7.52 -2.41
N ALA A 106 4.38 -6.73 -1.35
CA ALA A 106 3.36 -5.70 -1.33
C ALA A 106 3.86 -4.39 -1.93
N PHE A 107 2.91 -3.58 -2.37
CA PHE A 107 3.10 -2.19 -2.71
C PHE A 107 2.07 -1.33 -1.99
N GLY A 108 2.33 -0.03 -1.96
CA GLY A 108 1.48 0.96 -1.30
C GLY A 108 1.64 0.93 0.21
N GLN A 109 1.42 2.11 0.79
CA GLN A 109 1.24 2.31 2.22
C GLN A 109 0.53 3.66 2.36
N GLY A 110 -0.80 3.67 2.45
CA GLY A 110 -1.53 4.95 2.61
C GLY A 110 -1.58 5.42 4.06
N TRP A 111 -1.50 4.44 4.98
CA TRP A 111 -1.57 4.69 6.40
C TRP A 111 -0.18 4.81 7.00
N GLY A 112 -0.04 5.69 7.96
CA GLY A 112 1.21 5.93 8.64
C GLY A 112 1.19 7.30 9.28
N PRO A 113 2.28 7.66 9.97
CA PRO A 113 2.55 9.04 10.35
C PRO A 113 2.23 9.93 9.16
N PHE A 114 1.48 11.01 9.40
CA PHE A 114 1.19 12.01 8.38
C PHE A 114 0.26 11.66 7.20
N GLY A 115 -0.13 10.39 7.03
CA GLY A 115 -0.82 9.92 5.83
C GLY A 115 0.10 10.03 4.61
N PHE A 116 0.81 8.95 4.27
CA PHE A 116 1.86 8.94 3.23
C PHE A 116 1.38 9.24 1.80
N GLY A 117 0.10 9.58 1.61
CA GLY A 117 -0.44 10.08 0.34
C GLY A 117 -0.58 9.02 -0.75
N SER A 118 -0.32 7.74 -0.45
CA SER A 118 -0.55 6.64 -1.38
C SER A 118 -2.03 6.50 -1.70
N ILE A 119 -2.37 6.48 -2.99
CA ILE A 119 -3.73 6.24 -3.48
C ILE A 119 -4.16 4.77 -3.29
N THR A 120 -3.21 3.88 -3.06
CA THR A 120 -3.44 2.48 -2.65
C THR A 120 -3.23 2.42 -1.14
N PRO A 121 -4.32 2.48 -0.35
CA PRO A 121 -4.25 2.76 1.08
C PRO A 121 -3.98 1.49 1.89
N ASN A 122 -2.97 0.72 1.45
CA ASN A 122 -2.56 -0.50 2.14
C ASN A 122 -1.95 -0.16 3.51
N LEU A 123 -2.14 -1.05 4.48
CA LEU A 123 -1.52 -0.99 5.80
C LEU A 123 -1.02 -2.37 6.19
N ALA A 124 0.30 -2.46 6.30
CA ALA A 124 0.96 -3.63 6.87
C ALA A 124 1.07 -3.55 8.40
N ILE A 125 0.82 -4.69 9.05
CA ILE A 125 1.02 -4.85 10.49
C ILE A 125 1.92 -6.07 10.75
N PRO A 126 2.74 -6.03 11.83
CA PRO A 126 3.53 -7.18 12.24
C PRO A 126 2.65 -8.38 12.55
N GLN A 127 3.08 -9.55 12.07
CA GLN A 127 2.47 -10.84 12.36
C GLN A 127 3.28 -11.61 13.42
N GLU A 128 2.71 -12.67 13.96
CA GLU A 128 3.36 -13.51 14.99
C GLU A 128 4.66 -14.17 14.50
N ASP A 129 4.76 -14.45 13.20
CA ASP A 129 5.96 -15.00 12.56
C ASP A 129 7.04 -13.94 12.28
N GLY A 130 6.79 -12.67 12.63
CA GLY A 130 7.70 -11.55 12.43
C GLY A 130 7.59 -10.88 11.06
N ALA A 131 6.75 -11.36 10.15
CA ALA A 131 6.53 -10.71 8.85
C ALA A 131 5.65 -9.46 8.96
N LEU A 132 5.84 -8.50 8.05
CA LEU A 132 4.89 -7.39 7.88
C LEU A 132 3.91 -7.76 6.78
N VAL A 133 2.65 -7.96 7.14
CA VAL A 133 1.61 -8.38 6.20
C VAL A 133 0.54 -7.30 6.11
N THR A 134 0.15 -6.98 4.88
CA THR A 134 -0.94 -6.04 4.61
C THR A 134 -2.27 -6.63 5.05
N MET A 135 -2.91 -5.99 6.03
CA MET A 135 -4.17 -6.43 6.63
C MET A 135 -5.36 -5.52 6.31
N TYR A 136 -5.08 -4.29 5.88
CA TYR A 136 -6.09 -3.33 5.45
C TYR A 136 -5.66 -2.68 4.14
N GLY A 137 -6.62 -2.14 3.39
CA GLY A 137 -6.37 -1.46 2.12
C GLY A 137 -7.36 -1.85 1.06
N ASP A 138 -6.87 -1.97 -0.17
CA ASP A 138 -7.70 -2.32 -1.32
C ASP A 138 -8.32 -3.71 -1.16
N THR A 139 -9.60 -3.77 -1.50
CA THR A 139 -10.46 -4.95 -1.33
C THR A 139 -11.09 -5.30 -2.67
N TRP A 140 -12.26 -4.75 -2.95
CA TRP A 140 -12.82 -4.77 -4.29
C TRP A 140 -12.42 -3.48 -5.02
N VAL A 141 -11.60 -3.61 -6.06
CA VAL A 141 -11.24 -2.48 -6.92
C VAL A 141 -11.86 -2.72 -8.29
N ALA A 142 -12.65 -1.76 -8.77
CA ALA A 142 -13.26 -1.82 -10.08
C ALA A 142 -13.19 -0.47 -10.78
N VAL A 143 -12.96 -0.52 -12.10
CA VAL A 143 -13.00 0.63 -13.00
C VAL A 143 -14.04 0.34 -14.07
N MET A 144 -14.91 1.32 -14.32
CA MET A 144 -16.04 1.18 -15.23
C MET A 144 -16.04 2.30 -16.26
N GLU A 145 -16.11 1.91 -17.52
CA GLU A 145 -16.40 2.79 -18.66
C GLU A 145 -17.87 2.62 -19.03
N PHE A 146 -18.66 3.70 -18.92
CA PHE A 146 -20.07 3.73 -19.32
C PHE A 146 -20.24 3.87 -20.85
N SER A 147 -19.60 2.96 -21.59
CA SER A 147 -19.74 2.81 -23.04
C SER A 147 -20.98 1.97 -23.41
N ASP A 148 -21.21 1.79 -24.71
CA ASP A 148 -22.20 0.85 -25.25
C ASP A 148 -21.50 -0.21 -26.11
N PRO A 149 -21.30 -1.46 -25.63
CA PRO A 149 -21.67 -1.97 -24.31
C PRO A 149 -20.78 -1.42 -23.18
N VAL A 150 -21.24 -1.51 -21.92
CA VAL A 150 -20.47 -1.11 -20.72
C VAL A 150 -19.23 -1.98 -20.60
N ARG A 151 -18.10 -1.40 -20.19
CA ARG A 151 -16.88 -2.16 -19.91
C ARG A 151 -16.50 -2.00 -18.44
N VAL A 152 -16.18 -3.11 -17.80
CA VAL A 152 -15.82 -3.14 -16.39
C VAL A 152 -14.62 -4.04 -16.21
N MET A 153 -13.61 -3.52 -15.52
CA MET A 153 -12.43 -4.26 -15.11
C MET A 153 -12.37 -4.24 -13.58
N ALA A 154 -12.04 -5.36 -12.95
CA ALA A 154 -11.99 -5.44 -11.50
C ALA A 154 -10.96 -6.46 -10.98
N VAL A 155 -10.61 -6.35 -9.71
CA VAL A 155 -9.77 -7.29 -8.98
C VAL A 155 -10.20 -7.35 -7.52
N MET A 156 -10.10 -8.54 -6.92
CA MET A 156 -10.30 -8.79 -5.50
C MET A 156 -9.05 -9.48 -4.95
N PRO A 157 -8.08 -8.78 -4.35
CA PRO A 157 -6.75 -9.32 -4.06
C PRO A 157 -6.77 -10.63 -3.26
N TYR A 158 -7.69 -10.77 -2.31
CA TYR A 158 -7.83 -11.97 -1.47
C TYR A 158 -8.77 -13.05 -2.06
N GLY A 159 -9.21 -12.91 -3.31
CA GLY A 159 -10.10 -13.86 -3.97
C GLY A 159 -11.57 -13.75 -3.53
N ASN A 160 -12.41 -14.68 -4.00
CA ASN A 160 -13.87 -14.63 -3.81
C ASN A 160 -14.40 -15.73 -2.86
N ALA A 161 -13.52 -16.42 -2.15
CA ALA A 161 -13.89 -17.43 -1.16
C ALA A 161 -13.00 -17.35 0.09
N THR A 162 -13.50 -17.89 1.20
CA THR A 162 -12.75 -18.07 2.45
C THR A 162 -12.89 -19.48 3.01
N GLN A 163 -13.61 -20.36 2.30
CA GLN A 163 -13.84 -21.73 2.72
C GLN A 163 -12.52 -22.52 2.59
N PRO A 164 -12.13 -23.31 3.61
CA PRO A 164 -10.94 -24.15 3.53
C PRO A 164 -10.97 -25.06 2.29
N GLY A 165 -9.88 -25.08 1.53
CA GLY A 165 -9.73 -25.90 0.33
C GLY A 165 -10.39 -25.34 -0.94
N SER A 166 -10.99 -24.15 -0.91
CA SER A 166 -11.44 -23.48 -2.14
C SER A 166 -10.24 -22.99 -2.95
N SER A 167 -10.28 -23.20 -4.27
CA SER A 167 -9.32 -22.64 -5.23
C SER A 167 -9.40 -21.11 -5.36
N HIS A 168 -10.43 -20.47 -4.79
CA HIS A 168 -10.68 -19.04 -4.94
C HIS A 168 -10.26 -18.20 -3.72
N VAL A 169 -9.35 -18.73 -2.89
CA VAL A 169 -8.71 -18.00 -1.79
C VAL A 169 -7.40 -17.42 -2.30
N GLY A 170 -7.34 -16.11 -2.52
CA GLY A 170 -6.13 -15.42 -2.99
C GLY A 170 -5.76 -15.61 -4.47
N ASP A 171 -6.61 -16.27 -5.26
CA ASP A 171 -6.38 -16.62 -6.68
C ASP A 171 -6.19 -15.41 -7.62
N GLN A 172 -6.56 -14.22 -7.15
CA GLN A 172 -6.42 -12.95 -7.87
C GLN A 172 -5.27 -12.08 -7.37
N LEU A 173 -4.50 -12.52 -6.37
CA LEU A 173 -3.46 -11.70 -5.77
C LEU A 173 -2.34 -11.36 -6.76
N SER A 174 -2.01 -12.29 -7.67
CA SER A 174 -1.01 -12.08 -8.71
C SER A 174 -1.41 -10.96 -9.68
N LEU A 175 -2.69 -10.87 -10.06
CA LEU A 175 -3.21 -9.78 -10.88
C LEU A 175 -3.04 -8.44 -10.16
N TYR A 176 -3.38 -8.40 -8.86
CA TYR A 176 -3.27 -7.17 -8.07
C TYR A 176 -1.82 -6.67 -7.96
N VAL A 177 -0.86 -7.57 -7.67
CA VAL A 177 0.57 -7.25 -7.62
C VAL A 177 1.12 -6.82 -8.99
N ALA A 178 0.61 -7.40 -10.07
CA ALA A 178 0.91 -6.97 -11.44
C ALA A 178 0.22 -5.65 -11.85
N LYS A 179 -0.62 -5.06 -10.98
CA LYS A 179 -1.47 -3.90 -11.27
C LYS A 179 -2.43 -4.15 -12.44
N GLU A 180 -2.85 -5.40 -12.59
CA GLU A 180 -3.77 -5.87 -13.62
C GLU A 180 -5.17 -6.12 -13.06
N TYR A 181 -6.16 -6.09 -13.95
CA TYR A 181 -7.56 -6.29 -13.65
C TYR A 181 -8.12 -7.37 -14.59
N ARG A 182 -9.09 -8.14 -14.10
CA ARG A 182 -9.88 -9.05 -14.94
C ARG A 182 -11.15 -8.37 -15.47
N PRO A 183 -11.65 -8.75 -16.65
CA PRO A 183 -12.97 -8.31 -17.09
C PRO A 183 -14.06 -8.81 -16.14
N VAL A 184 -15.10 -8.00 -15.94
CA VAL A 184 -16.35 -8.46 -15.28
C VAL A 184 -17.36 -8.81 -16.37
N TRP A 185 -17.61 -10.10 -16.52
CA TRP A 185 -18.62 -10.61 -17.46
C TRP A 185 -20.01 -10.32 -16.93
N TYR A 186 -20.79 -9.56 -17.70
CA TYR A 186 -22.17 -9.24 -17.33
C TYR A 186 -23.17 -9.65 -18.43
N ALA A 187 -22.72 -9.74 -19.69
CA ALA A 187 -23.55 -10.22 -20.76
C ALA A 187 -23.66 -11.75 -20.69
N ARG A 188 -24.88 -12.28 -20.93
CA ARG A 188 -25.16 -13.72 -20.89
C ARG A 188 -24.15 -14.58 -21.67
N PRO A 189 -23.76 -14.23 -22.92
CA PRO A 189 -22.79 -15.03 -23.67
C PRO A 189 -21.39 -15.06 -23.04
N GLU A 190 -20.96 -13.96 -22.42
CA GLU A 190 -19.66 -13.89 -21.74
C GLU A 190 -19.65 -14.77 -20.49
N ILE A 191 -20.74 -14.73 -19.72
CA ILE A 191 -20.90 -15.57 -18.53
C ILE A 191 -20.90 -17.05 -18.93
N GLU A 192 -21.65 -17.43 -19.97
CA GLU A 192 -21.72 -18.81 -20.44
C GLU A 192 -20.37 -19.31 -20.98
N ALA A 193 -19.58 -18.44 -21.64
CA ALA A 193 -18.27 -18.78 -22.17
C ALA A 193 -17.19 -18.99 -21.09
N ASN A 194 -17.39 -18.44 -19.89
CA ASN A 194 -16.43 -18.51 -18.77
C ASN A 194 -17.01 -19.22 -17.54
N LEU A 195 -18.05 -20.04 -17.72
CA LEU A 195 -18.73 -20.74 -16.64
C LEU A 195 -17.87 -21.88 -16.09
N GLU A 196 -17.56 -21.83 -14.79
CA GLU A 196 -16.86 -22.91 -14.09
C GLU A 196 -17.84 -23.91 -13.45
N LEU A 197 -18.95 -23.42 -12.88
CA LEU A 197 -19.94 -24.23 -12.16
C LEU A 197 -21.37 -23.77 -12.47
N HIS A 198 -22.28 -24.72 -12.64
CA HIS A 198 -23.72 -24.47 -12.74
C HIS A 198 -24.46 -25.23 -11.63
N GLU A 199 -25.10 -24.49 -10.72
CA GLU A 199 -25.94 -25.05 -9.67
C GLU A 199 -27.42 -24.74 -9.96
N THR A 200 -28.27 -25.77 -9.91
CA THR A 200 -29.72 -25.60 -10.03
C THR A 200 -30.35 -25.72 -8.65
N LEU A 201 -30.95 -24.64 -8.17
CA LEU A 201 -31.68 -24.63 -6.90
C LEU A 201 -33.13 -25.09 -7.12
N THR A 202 -33.48 -26.24 -6.56
CA THR A 202 -34.87 -26.72 -6.52
C THR A 202 -35.49 -26.31 -5.19
N ARG A 203 -36.72 -25.79 -5.24
CA ARG A 203 -37.48 -25.40 -4.04
C ARG A 203 -38.12 -26.60 -3.36
#